data_AF-A0A0R3DPK4-F1
#
_entry.id   AF-A0A0R3DPK4-F1
#
_cell.length_a   1.000
_cell.length_b   1.000
_cell.length_c   1.000
_cell.angle_alpha   90.00
_cell.angle_beta   90.00
_cell.angle_gamma   90.00
#
_symmetry.space_group_name_H-M   'P 1'
#
loop_
_entity.id
_entity.type
_entity.pdbx_description
1 polymer ?
#
loop_
_entity_poly.entity_id
_entity_poly.type
_entity_poly.pdbx_seq_one_letter_code
_entity_poly.pdbx_strand_id
1 'polypeptide(L)'
;MRRAGEDNYEPLARHRELARDALAFWQEYWGSGRRREELRELDIEAALEELLQPTNGKVTEQALQLGMCAYDVIPNVMPVTLLTLYLPIVDPANTAKYLTESDRVRRLFRLARAWYARVERGRAADDEGLGFYDQMADEFWRRLSNPQTSE
;
A
#
# COMPACT_ATOMS: atom_id res chain seq x y z
N MET A 1 31.80 18.88 -4.39
CA MET A 1 30.34 18.84 -4.65
C MET A 1 29.71 18.14 -3.46
N ARG A 2 28.88 18.84 -2.67
CA ARG A 2 28.03 18.19 -1.65
C ARG A 2 26.87 17.50 -2.38
N ARG A 3 26.46 16.32 -1.93
CA ARG A 3 25.41 15.53 -2.60
C ARG A 3 24.05 16.20 -2.37
N ALA A 4 23.16 16.15 -3.35
CA ALA A 4 21.78 16.68 -3.26
C ALA A 4 20.95 16.07 -2.10
N GLY A 5 21.42 14.96 -1.51
CA GLY A 5 20.85 14.36 -0.30
C GLY A 5 21.42 14.90 1.03
N GLU A 6 22.64 15.43 1.05
CA GLU A 6 23.24 16.03 2.27
C GLU A 6 22.67 17.43 2.52
N ASP A 7 22.49 18.22 1.46
CA ASP A 7 21.97 19.59 1.57
C ASP A 7 20.48 19.62 2.01
N ASN A 8 19.75 18.51 1.85
CA ASN A 8 18.35 18.37 2.27
C ASN A 8 18.14 17.47 3.50
N TYR A 9 19.22 16.93 4.08
CA TYR A 9 19.13 16.02 5.21
C TYR A 9 18.54 16.69 6.46
N GLU A 10 19.05 17.89 6.81
CA GLU A 10 18.58 18.63 7.98
C GLU A 10 17.09 19.03 7.89
N PRO A 11 16.61 19.58 6.74
CA PRO A 11 15.19 19.83 6.54
C PRO A 11 14.32 18.58 6.65
N LEU A 12 14.72 17.46 6.04
CA LEU A 12 13.96 16.21 6.08
C LEU A 12 13.94 15.58 7.48
N ALA A 13 15.05 15.68 8.22
CA ALA A 13 15.16 15.18 9.58
C ALA A 13 14.15 15.83 10.55
N ARG A 14 13.78 17.10 10.31
CA ARG A 14 12.74 17.81 11.09
C ARG A 14 11.35 17.21 10.94
N HIS A 15 11.10 16.44 9.88
CA HIS A 15 9.81 15.81 9.60
C HIS A 15 9.74 14.34 10.05
N ARG A 16 10.77 13.80 10.71
CA ARG A 16 10.77 12.41 11.20
C ARG A 16 9.69 12.13 12.23
N GLU A 17 9.38 13.10 13.09
CA GLU A 17 8.28 12.96 14.06
C GLU A 17 6.94 12.85 13.34
N LEU A 18 6.70 13.73 12.36
CA LEU A 18 5.50 13.66 11.49
C LEU A 18 5.40 12.33 10.73
N ALA A 19 6.53 11.75 10.29
CA ALA A 19 6.55 10.45 9.63
C ALA A 19 6.09 9.31 10.58
N ARG A 20 6.56 9.34 11.83
CA ARG A 20 6.13 8.38 12.86
C ARG A 20 4.66 8.57 13.22
N ASP A 21 4.23 9.82 13.36
CA ASP A 21 2.83 10.15 13.64
C ASP A 21 1.92 9.72 12.49
N ALA A 22 2.37 9.85 11.24
CA ALA A 22 1.62 9.40 10.08
C ALA A 22 1.49 7.87 10.02
N LEU A 23 2.55 7.13 10.39
CA LEU A 23 2.45 5.67 10.54
C LEU A 23 1.53 5.28 11.70
N ALA A 24 1.66 5.94 12.86
CA ALA A 24 0.81 5.67 14.01
C ALA A 24 -0.66 5.96 13.71
N PHE A 25 -0.94 7.09 13.05
CA PHE A 25 -2.27 7.43 12.56
C PHE A 25 -2.79 6.39 11.57
N TRP A 26 -1.97 5.93 10.62
CA TRP A 26 -2.36 4.85 9.71
C TRP A 26 -2.70 3.56 10.46
N GLN A 27 -1.86 3.16 11.42
CA GLN A 27 -2.08 1.98 12.24
C GLN A 27 -3.32 2.09 13.12
N GLU A 28 -3.60 3.28 13.66
CA GLU A 28 -4.81 3.55 14.45
C GLU A 28 -6.05 3.60 13.56
N TYR A 29 -6.01 4.29 12.42
CA TYR A 29 -7.09 4.31 11.43
C TYR A 29 -7.43 2.89 10.97
N TRP A 30 -6.41 2.07 10.72
CA TRP A 30 -6.56 0.65 10.38
C TRP A 30 -7.03 -0.20 11.57
N GLY A 31 -6.55 0.09 12.78
CA GLY A 31 -6.81 -0.68 14.00
C GLY A 31 -8.14 -0.38 14.70
N SER A 32 -8.70 0.82 14.48
CA SER A 32 -9.91 1.31 15.15
C SER A 32 -11.22 0.86 14.48
N GLY A 33 -11.15 0.21 13.31
CA GLY A 33 -12.32 -0.30 12.60
C GLY A 33 -12.69 -1.75 12.95
N ARG A 34 -13.99 -2.02 13.18
CA ARG A 34 -14.58 -3.38 13.17
C ARG A 34 -14.21 -4.21 11.92
N ARG A 35 -13.81 -3.54 10.84
CA ARG A 35 -13.48 -4.12 9.53
C ARG A 35 -12.17 -4.92 9.50
N ARG A 36 -11.35 -4.86 10.56
CA ARG A 36 -10.07 -5.59 10.62
C ARG A 36 -10.22 -7.10 10.81
N GLU A 37 -11.28 -7.54 11.50
CA GLU A 37 -11.60 -8.97 11.63
C GLU A 37 -12.02 -9.57 10.29
N GLU A 38 -12.63 -8.76 9.43
CA GLU A 38 -13.08 -9.16 8.09
C GLU A 38 -11.92 -9.18 7.08
N LEU A 39 -10.90 -8.30 7.22
CA LEU A 39 -9.78 -8.17 6.27
C LEU A 39 -8.50 -8.88 6.73
N ARG A 40 -8.57 -10.21 6.84
CA ARG A 40 -7.40 -11.07 7.04
C ARG A 40 -6.61 -11.20 5.74
N GLU A 41 -5.29 -11.30 5.83
CA GLU A 41 -4.40 -11.27 4.65
C GLU A 41 -4.68 -12.38 3.64
N LEU A 42 -4.91 -13.61 4.11
CA LEU A 42 -5.27 -14.74 3.24
C LEU A 42 -6.62 -14.55 2.55
N ASP A 43 -7.57 -13.91 3.24
CA ASP A 43 -8.91 -13.63 2.70
C ASP A 43 -8.83 -12.54 1.61
N ILE A 44 -7.91 -11.56 1.75
CA ILE A 44 -7.67 -10.50 0.76
C ILE A 44 -7.12 -11.07 -0.55
N GLU A 45 -6.13 -11.97 -0.47
CA GLU A 45 -5.50 -12.55 -1.66
C GLU A 45 -6.48 -13.43 -2.44
N ALA A 46 -7.19 -14.33 -1.76
CA ALA A 46 -8.20 -15.16 -2.39
C ALA A 46 -9.31 -14.33 -3.05
N ALA A 47 -9.82 -13.30 -2.36
CA ALA A 47 -10.84 -12.41 -2.92
C ALA A 47 -10.32 -11.62 -4.13
N LEU A 48 -9.07 -11.18 -4.10
CA LEU A 48 -8.46 -10.46 -5.21
C LEU A 48 -8.32 -11.36 -6.45
N GLU A 49 -7.84 -12.60 -6.27
CA GLU A 49 -7.76 -13.57 -7.37
C GLU A 49 -9.12 -13.83 -8.01
N GLU A 50 -10.18 -14.01 -7.20
CA GLU A 50 -11.55 -14.17 -7.69
C GLU A 50 -12.05 -12.95 -8.47
N LEU A 51 -11.82 -11.75 -7.95
CA LEU A 51 -12.30 -10.51 -8.59
C LEU A 51 -11.54 -10.13 -9.85
N LEU A 52 -10.30 -10.61 -10.00
CA LEU A 52 -9.49 -10.45 -11.21
C LEU A 52 -9.88 -11.45 -12.32
N GLN A 53 -10.67 -12.50 -12.02
CA GLN A 53 -11.11 -13.43 -13.05
C GLN A 53 -12.00 -12.73 -14.10
N PRO A 54 -11.99 -13.21 -15.36
CA PRO A 54 -12.87 -12.70 -16.40
C PRO A 54 -14.33 -12.69 -15.95
N THR A 55 -15.11 -11.73 -16.46
CA THR A 55 -16.47 -11.42 -15.98
C THR A 55 -17.49 -12.55 -16.07
N ASN A 56 -17.14 -13.66 -16.74
CA ASN A 56 -17.94 -14.86 -16.88
C ASN A 56 -17.77 -15.84 -15.69
N GLY A 57 -16.77 -15.63 -14.83
CA GLY A 57 -16.58 -16.37 -13.59
C GLY A 57 -17.58 -15.95 -12.52
N LYS A 58 -18.11 -16.93 -11.78
CA LYS A 58 -18.96 -16.68 -10.61
C LYS A 58 -18.08 -16.16 -9.48
N VAL A 59 -18.24 -14.89 -9.12
CA VAL A 59 -17.59 -14.29 -7.93
C VAL A 59 -18.41 -14.65 -6.70
N THR A 60 -17.75 -15.02 -5.60
CA THR A 60 -18.43 -15.32 -4.35
C THR A 60 -18.97 -14.05 -3.69
N GLU A 61 -20.04 -14.19 -2.89
CA GLU A 61 -20.55 -13.09 -2.04
C GLU A 61 -19.47 -12.58 -1.08
N GLN A 62 -18.63 -13.50 -0.58
CA GLN A 62 -17.51 -13.17 0.29
C GLN A 62 -16.47 -12.28 -0.41
N ALA A 63 -16.05 -12.59 -1.63
CA ALA A 63 -15.12 -11.75 -2.38
C ALA A 63 -15.70 -10.36 -2.66
N LEU A 64 -17.01 -10.27 -2.95
CA LEU A 64 -17.70 -8.98 -3.11
C LEU A 64 -17.73 -8.19 -1.80
N GLN A 65 -18.03 -8.83 -0.67
CA GLN A 65 -18.07 -8.17 0.63
C GLN A 65 -16.69 -7.66 1.04
N LEU A 66 -15.64 -8.48 0.86
CA LEU A 66 -14.25 -8.09 1.14
C LEU A 66 -13.80 -6.94 0.24
N GLY A 67 -14.17 -6.98 -1.04
CA GLY A 67 -13.94 -5.90 -2.00
C GLY A 67 -14.56 -4.58 -1.58
N MET A 68 -15.83 -4.60 -1.15
CA MET A 68 -16.53 -3.43 -0.63
C MET A 68 -15.87 -2.90 0.64
N CYS A 69 -15.52 -3.78 1.58
CA CYS A 69 -14.82 -3.41 2.81
C CYS A 69 -13.46 -2.76 2.50
N ALA A 70 -12.71 -3.30 1.55
CA ALA A 70 -11.46 -2.70 1.10
C ALA A 70 -11.71 -1.32 0.49
N TYR A 71 -12.72 -1.16 -0.37
CA TYR A 71 -13.07 0.13 -0.98
C TYR A 71 -13.41 1.20 0.07
N ASP A 72 -14.16 0.83 1.12
CA ASP A 72 -14.52 1.75 2.18
C ASP A 72 -13.34 2.13 3.10
N VAL A 73 -12.32 1.28 3.20
CA VAL A 73 -11.15 1.54 4.05
C VAL A 73 -10.07 2.32 3.30
N ILE A 74 -9.82 1.98 2.03
CA ILE A 74 -8.79 2.61 1.19
C ILE A 74 -9.38 3.19 -0.11
N PRO A 75 -10.16 4.28 -0.01
CA PRO A 75 -10.87 4.83 -1.16
C PRO A 75 -9.92 5.48 -2.19
N ASN A 76 -8.67 5.78 -1.82
CA ASN A 76 -7.70 6.43 -2.68
C ASN A 76 -6.27 5.92 -2.45
N VAL A 77 -5.37 6.30 -3.35
CA VAL A 77 -3.98 5.81 -3.40
C VAL A 77 -3.08 6.40 -2.30
N MET A 78 -3.51 7.42 -1.55
CA MET A 78 -2.65 8.16 -0.62
C MET A 78 -1.93 7.27 0.41
N PRO A 79 -2.57 6.27 1.05
CA PRO A 79 -1.85 5.40 1.98
C PRO A 79 -0.74 4.60 1.29
N VAL A 80 -0.94 4.17 0.04
CA VAL A 80 0.10 3.52 -0.78
C VAL A 80 1.25 4.49 -1.01
N THR A 81 0.96 5.71 -1.47
CA THR A 81 1.99 6.73 -1.73
C THR A 81 2.77 7.08 -0.46
N LEU A 82 2.08 7.22 0.67
CA LEU A 82 2.69 7.56 1.95
C LEU A 82 3.66 6.46 2.42
N LEU A 83 3.21 5.22 2.47
CA LEU A 83 3.99 4.10 3.02
C LEU A 83 5.08 3.61 2.06
N THR A 84 4.85 3.66 0.75
CA THR A 84 5.83 3.19 -0.24
C THR A 84 6.87 4.24 -0.58
N LEU A 85 6.51 5.53 -0.62
CA LEU A 85 7.39 6.59 -1.13
C LEU A 85 7.83 7.57 -0.06
N TYR A 86 6.90 8.27 0.59
CA TYR A 86 7.25 9.41 1.44
C TYR A 86 7.93 8.99 2.74
N LEU A 87 7.37 8.00 3.45
CA LEU A 87 7.91 7.59 4.76
C LEU A 87 9.31 6.97 4.67
N PRO A 88 9.63 6.09 3.70
CA PRO A 88 11.00 5.62 3.47
C PRO A 88 12.03 6.72 3.20
N ILE A 89 11.62 7.83 2.58
CA ILE A 89 12.51 8.97 2.28
C ILE A 89 12.75 9.82 3.53
N VAL A 90 11.68 10.13 4.28
CA VAL A 90 11.73 11.03 5.44
C VAL A 90 12.35 10.35 6.66
N ASP A 91 12.09 9.05 6.83
CA ASP A 91 12.56 8.27 7.97
C ASP A 91 13.18 6.93 7.53
N PRO A 92 14.36 6.96 6.88
CA PRO A 92 14.98 5.78 6.30
C PRO A 92 15.35 4.69 7.32
N ALA A 93 15.46 5.06 8.61
CA ALA A 93 15.72 4.10 9.69
C ALA A 93 14.55 3.13 9.92
N ASN A 94 13.34 3.47 9.48
CA ASN A 94 12.15 2.61 9.61
C ASN A 94 11.61 2.11 8.26
N THR A 95 12.37 2.26 7.16
CA THR A 95 11.95 1.83 5.81
C THR A 95 11.38 0.41 5.78
N ALA A 96 12.01 -0.56 6.44
CA ALA A 96 11.52 -1.94 6.46
C ALA A 96 10.09 -2.04 7.02
N LYS A 97 9.75 -1.30 8.08
CA LYS A 97 8.40 -1.27 8.66
C LYS A 97 7.40 -0.64 7.69
N TYR A 98 7.77 0.46 7.06
CA TYR A 98 6.92 1.13 6.08
C TYR A 98 6.65 0.25 4.87
N LEU A 99 7.65 -0.47 4.38
CA LEU A 99 7.50 -1.38 3.25
C LEU A 99 6.58 -2.57 3.58
N THR A 100 6.75 -3.19 4.77
CA THR A 100 5.85 -4.26 5.24
C THR A 100 4.40 -3.78 5.30
N GLU A 101 4.15 -2.60 5.87
CA GLU A 101 2.79 -2.03 5.87
C GLU A 101 2.32 -1.69 4.46
N SER A 102 3.21 -1.18 3.60
CA SER A 102 2.87 -0.85 2.22
C SER A 102 2.42 -2.06 1.41
N ASP A 103 2.98 -3.26 1.66
CA ASP A 103 2.54 -4.49 1.01
C ASP A 103 1.06 -4.75 1.26
N ARG A 104 0.65 -4.66 2.53
CA ARG A 104 -0.75 -4.83 2.92
C ARG A 104 -1.66 -3.79 2.26
N VAL A 105 -1.23 -2.53 2.31
CA VAL A 105 -2.00 -1.40 1.75
C VAL A 105 -2.15 -1.48 0.24
N ARG A 106 -1.11 -1.91 -0.48
CA ARG A 106 -1.18 -2.16 -1.92
C ARG A 106 -2.15 -3.30 -2.25
N ARG A 107 -2.13 -4.42 -1.51
CA ARG A 107 -3.08 -5.53 -1.73
C ARG A 107 -4.52 -5.09 -1.50
N LEU A 108 -4.78 -4.34 -0.43
CA LEU A 108 -6.09 -3.76 -0.16
C LEU A 108 -6.54 -2.79 -1.26
N PHE A 109 -5.63 -1.94 -1.73
CA PHE A 109 -5.94 -1.04 -2.82
C PHE A 109 -6.28 -1.79 -4.11
N ARG A 110 -5.52 -2.83 -4.48
CA ARG A 110 -5.86 -3.70 -5.62
C ARG A 110 -7.24 -4.33 -5.46
N LEU A 111 -7.55 -4.86 -4.28
CA LEU A 111 -8.85 -5.46 -3.98
C LEU A 111 -10.00 -4.44 -4.13
N ALA A 112 -9.84 -3.23 -3.57
CA ALA A 112 -10.79 -2.13 -3.71
C ALA A 112 -11.02 -1.74 -5.18
N ARG A 113 -9.94 -1.64 -5.96
CA ARG A 113 -10.01 -1.33 -7.40
C ARG A 113 -10.66 -2.45 -8.20
N ALA A 114 -10.36 -3.70 -7.84
CA ALA A 114 -10.93 -4.86 -8.51
C ALA A 114 -12.44 -4.95 -8.30
N TRP A 115 -12.87 -4.76 -7.05
CA TRP A 115 -14.28 -4.65 -6.70
C TRP A 115 -14.98 -3.52 -7.46
N TYR A 116 -14.41 -2.30 -7.44
CA TYR A 116 -14.98 -1.15 -8.14
C TYR A 116 -15.11 -1.40 -9.65
N ALA A 117 -14.09 -1.97 -10.30
CA ALA A 117 -14.16 -2.30 -11.72
C ALA A 117 -15.24 -3.35 -12.02
N ARG A 118 -15.38 -4.35 -11.15
CA ARG A 118 -16.33 -5.45 -11.32
C ARG A 118 -17.77 -5.00 -11.10
N VAL A 119 -18.04 -4.31 -9.99
CA VAL A 119 -19.39 -3.96 -9.53
C VAL A 119 -19.91 -2.71 -10.23
N GLU A 120 -19.12 -1.63 -10.26
CA GLU A 120 -19.57 -0.33 -10.79
C GLU A 120 -19.40 -0.22 -12.31
N ARG A 121 -18.39 -0.88 -12.88
CA ARG A 121 -18.07 -0.79 -14.32
C ARG A 121 -18.41 -2.04 -15.12
N GLY A 122 -18.80 -3.15 -14.47
CA GLY A 122 -19.14 -4.40 -15.14
C GLY A 122 -18.00 -5.01 -15.98
N ARG A 123 -16.74 -4.65 -15.70
CA ARG A 123 -15.56 -5.08 -16.46
C ARG A 123 -14.56 -5.81 -15.57
N ALA A 124 -13.66 -6.58 -16.19
CA ALA A 124 -12.51 -7.11 -15.47
C ALA A 124 -11.64 -5.94 -14.98
N ALA A 125 -11.05 -6.10 -13.80
CA ALA A 125 -10.16 -5.09 -13.26
C ALA A 125 -8.83 -5.10 -14.03
N ASP A 126 -8.34 -3.90 -14.33
CA ASP A 126 -6.97 -3.67 -14.75
C ASP A 126 -6.10 -3.52 -13.50
N ASP A 127 -5.01 -4.27 -13.38
CA ASP A 127 -3.97 -4.06 -12.35
C ASP A 127 -3.12 -2.80 -12.65
N GLU A 128 -3.54 -2.01 -13.64
CA GLU A 128 -2.90 -0.76 -14.04
C GLU A 128 -3.16 0.32 -12.98
N GLY A 129 -2.20 0.48 -12.08
CA GLY A 129 -2.19 1.61 -11.15
C GLY A 129 -1.10 1.55 -10.09
N LEU A 130 -0.57 0.35 -9.82
CA LEU A 130 0.44 0.16 -8.77
C LEU A 130 1.85 -0.14 -9.24
N GLY A 131 2.10 -0.36 -10.53
CA GLY A 131 3.42 -0.73 -11.04
C GLY A 131 4.56 0.23 -10.65
N PHE A 132 4.28 1.54 -10.60
CA PHE A 132 5.24 2.52 -10.07
C PHE A 132 5.60 2.26 -8.59
N TYR A 133 4.59 1.99 -7.75
CA TYR A 133 4.79 1.72 -6.33
C TYR A 133 5.46 0.37 -6.09
N ASP A 134 5.18 -0.63 -6.94
CA ASP A 134 5.91 -1.90 -6.90
C ASP A 134 7.40 -1.71 -7.16
N GLN A 135 7.75 -0.98 -8.22
CA GLN A 135 9.14 -0.64 -8.53
C GLN A 135 9.83 0.13 -7.40
N MET A 136 9.13 1.08 -6.77
CA MET A 136 9.67 1.84 -5.64
C MET A 136 9.90 0.97 -4.41
N ALA A 137 8.96 0.08 -4.07
CA ALA A 137 9.14 -0.85 -2.96
C ALA A 137 10.33 -1.78 -3.19
N ASP A 138 10.47 -2.32 -4.40
CA ASP A 138 11.60 -3.17 -4.79
C ASP A 138 12.93 -2.43 -4.70
N GLU A 139 12.96 -1.17 -5.14
CA GLU A 139 14.15 -0.30 -5.01
C GLU A 139 14.55 -0.12 -3.55
N PHE A 140 13.61 0.19 -2.66
CA PHE A 140 13.91 0.36 -1.24
C PHE A 140 14.34 -0.95 -0.58
N TRP A 141 13.70 -2.08 -0.90
CA TRP A 141 14.14 -3.40 -0.43
C TRP A 141 15.56 -3.74 -0.89
N ARG A 142 15.90 -3.42 -2.14
CA ARG A 142 17.25 -3.63 -2.68
C ARG A 142 18.30 -2.81 -1.93
N ARG A 143 18.00 -1.55 -1.59
CA ARG A 143 18.88 -0.68 -0.80
C ARG A 143 19.05 -1.16 0.64
N LEU A 144 17.99 -1.69 1.25
CA LEU A 144 18.07 -2.32 2.58
C LEU A 144 18.96 -3.57 2.56
N SER A 145 18.92 -4.34 1.47
CA SER A 145 19.67 -5.59 1.32
C SER A 145 21.13 -5.34 0.94
N ASN A 146 21.40 -4.24 0.23
CA ASN A 146 22.74 -3.83 -0.21
C ASN A 146 23.03 -2.39 0.25
N PRO A 147 23.41 -2.18 1.53
CA PRO A 147 23.71 -0.85 2.06
C PRO A 147 24.96 -0.21 1.43
N GLN A 148 25.75 -0.97 0.67
CA GLN A 148 27.03 -0.55 0.09
C GLN A 148 26.91 0.18 -1.26
N THR A 149 25.73 0.27 -1.89
CA THR A 149 25.55 0.88 -3.24
C THR A 149 25.06 2.33 -3.24
N SER A 150 25.07 3.02 -2.09
CA SER A 150 24.78 4.46 -2.05
C SER A 150 26.07 5.31 -2.14
N GLU A 151 26.76 5.23 -3.28
CA GLU A 151 27.86 6.13 -3.68
C GLU A 151 27.39 7.23 -4.64
#